data_AF-A0AA42VK15-F1
#
_entry.id   AF-A0AA42VK15-F1
#
_cell.length_a   1.000
_cell.length_b   1.000
_cell.length_c   1.000
_cell.angle_alpha   90.00
_cell.angle_beta   90.00
_cell.angle_gamma   90.00
#
_symmetry.space_group_name_H-M   'P 1'
#
loop_
_entity.id
_entity.type
_entity.pdbx_description
1 polymer ?
#
loop_
_entity_poly.entity_id
_entity_poly.type
_entity_poly.pdbx_seq_one_letter_code
_entity_poly.pdbx_strand_id
1 'polypeptide(L)' 'MSGDTEKDPPRYVVLKTSGSRYAYVQDTHERRTVTRWDIFRKNGWSKAELQCKRLNEEYERGQTNG' A
#
# COMPACT_ATOMS: atom_id res chain seq x y z
N MET A 1 -3.77 -26.37 17.46
CA MET A 1 -3.48 -24.97 17.80
C MET A 1 -3.32 -24.22 16.48
N SER A 2 -4.38 -23.61 15.98
CA SER A 2 -4.35 -22.82 14.75
C SER A 2 -3.58 -21.55 15.06
N GLY A 3 -2.29 -21.54 14.72
CA GLY A 3 -1.46 -20.35 14.76
C GLY A 3 -1.87 -19.47 13.60
N ASP A 4 -3.01 -18.79 13.73
CA ASP A 4 -3.26 -17.57 12.97
C ASP A 4 -2.23 -16.56 13.49
N THR A 5 -1.03 -16.58 12.91
CA THR A 5 -0.07 -15.51 13.10
C THR A 5 -0.78 -14.28 12.60
N GLU A 6 -1.31 -13.46 13.52
CA GLU A 6 -1.78 -12.11 13.24
C GLU A 6 -0.61 -11.39 12.59
N LYS A 7 -0.57 -11.42 11.25
CA LYS A 7 0.31 -10.55 10.50
C LYS A 7 -0.12 -9.15 10.85
N ASP A 8 0.81 -8.36 11.36
CA ASP A 8 0.59 -6.94 11.55
C ASP A 8 -0.07 -6.36 10.29
N PRO A 9 -1.07 -5.48 10.46
CA PRO A 9 -1.76 -4.90 9.33
C PRO A 9 -0.76 -4.20 8.39
N PRO A 10 -0.97 -4.24 7.06
CA PRO A 10 -0.05 -3.61 6.11
C PRO A 10 0.15 -2.13 6.43
N ARG A 11 1.41 -1.69 6.47
CA ARG A 11 1.77 -0.28 6.69
C ARG A 11 1.31 0.60 5.53
N TYR A 12 1.41 0.10 4.31
CA TYR A 12 0.97 0.81 3.11
C TYR A 12 -0.30 0.22 2.54
N VAL A 13 -1.25 1.08 2.16
CA VAL A 13 -2.53 0.69 1.57
C VAL A 13 -2.85 1.50 0.32
N VAL A 14 -3.60 0.91 -0.61
CA VAL A 14 -4.19 1.64 -1.74
C VAL A 14 -5.60 2.07 -1.40
N LEU A 15 -5.85 3.37 -1.39
CA LEU A 15 -7.16 3.96 -1.21
C LEU A 15 -7.66 4.55 -2.53
N LYS A 16 -8.96 4.39 -2.79
CA LYS A 16 -9.65 5.09 -3.87
C LYS A 16 -11.00 5.57 -3.36
N THR A 17 -11.17 6.88 -3.32
CA THR A 17 -12.45 7.50 -3.01
C THR A 17 -13.43 7.23 -4.15
N SER A 18 -14.68 6.92 -3.82
CA SER A 18 -15.75 6.81 -4.81
C SER A 18 -15.82 8.09 -5.65
N GLY A 19 -15.92 7.96 -6.98
CA GLY A 19 -15.90 9.09 -7.92
C GLY A 19 -14.52 9.71 -8.19
N SER A 20 -13.46 9.32 -7.48
CA SER A 20 -12.09 9.81 -7.75
C SER A 20 -11.46 9.10 -8.94
N ARG A 21 -10.84 9.88 -9.84
CA ARG A 21 -9.94 9.37 -10.90
C ARG A 21 -8.59 8.91 -10.38
N TYR A 22 -8.31 9.11 -9.09
CA TYR A 22 -7.02 8.82 -8.50
C TYR A 22 -7.10 7.68 -7.49
N ALA A 23 -6.10 6.80 -7.54
CA ALA A 23 -5.74 5.87 -6.47
C ALA A 23 -4.58 6.46 -5.67
N TYR A 24 -4.62 6.30 -4.35
CA TYR A 24 -3.68 6.90 -3.41
C TYR A 24 -2.97 5.77 -2.67
N VAL A 25 -1.66 5.72 -2.75
CA VAL A 25 -0.84 4.87 -1.88
C VAL A 25 -0.60 5.66 -0.60
N GLN A 26 -1.10 5.16 0.53
CA GLN A 26 -1.06 5.84 1.83
C GLN A 26 -0.19 5.06 2.81
N ASP A 27 0.63 5.76 3.57
CA ASP A 27 1.30 5.22 4.78
C ASP A 27 0.33 5.40 5.96
N THR A 28 -0.12 4.29 6.55
CA THR A 28 -1.08 4.28 7.66
C THR A 28 -0.45 4.69 8.98
N HIS A 29 0.86 4.49 9.16
CA HIS A 29 1.59 4.86 10.38
C HIS A 29 1.86 6.37 10.40
N GLU A 30 2.33 6.90 9.27
CA GLU A 30 2.65 8.33 9.13
C GLU A 30 1.43 9.18 8.72
N ARG A 31 0.28 8.54 8.46
CA ARG A 31 -0.99 9.15 8.07
C ARG A 31 -0.85 10.11 6.88
N ARG A 32 -0.01 9.75 5.91
CA ARG A 32 0.27 10.58 4.72
C ARG A 32 0.13 9.82 3.41
N THR A 33 -0.19 10.56 2.35
CA THR A 33 -0.16 10.04 0.98
C THR A 33 1.28 10.00 0.49
N VAL A 34 1.75 8.80 0.15
CA VAL A 34 3.08 8.58 -0.43
C VAL A 34 3.08 8.93 -1.92
N THR A 35 2.07 8.45 -2.65
CA THR A 35 1.97 8.66 -4.10
C THR A 35 0.53 8.59 -4.56
N ARG A 36 0.21 9.33 -5.63
CA ARG A 36 -1.10 9.33 -6.29
C ARG A 36 -0.97 8.88 -7.74
N TRP A 37 -1.82 7.94 -8.14
CA TRP A 37 -1.89 7.39 -9.49
C TRP A 37 -3.21 7.73 -10.16
N ASP A 38 -3.14 8.21 -11.40
CA ASP A 38 -4.33 8.43 -12.24
C ASP A 38 -4.80 7.11 -12.84
N ILE A 39 -5.96 6.61 -12.39
CA ILE A 39 -6.44 5.26 -12.72
C ILE A 39 -6.80 5.11 -14.21
N PHE A 40 -7.11 6.21 -14.89
CA PHE A 40 -7.46 6.19 -16.32
C PHE A 40 -6.24 6.29 -17.23
N ARG A 41 -5.03 6.48 -16.69
CA ARG A 41 -3.80 6.57 -17.47
C ARG A 41 -2.91 5.35 -17.27
N LYS A 42 -2.55 4.69 -18.38
CA LYS A 42 -1.46 3.70 -18.47
C LYS A 42 -1.42 2.74 -17.26
N ASN A 43 -2.57 2.12 -16.94
CA ASN A 43 -2.75 1.16 -15.85
C ASN A 43 -2.45 1.73 -14.45
N GLY A 44 -2.93 2.93 -14.15
CA GLY A 44 -2.67 3.59 -12.87
C GLY A 44 -3.10 2.78 -11.64
N TRP A 45 -4.16 1.98 -11.76
CA TRP A 45 -4.59 1.07 -10.68
C TRP A 45 -3.51 0.02 -10.36
N SER A 46 -3.08 -0.75 -11.36
CA SER A 46 -2.07 -1.79 -11.20
C SER A 46 -0.72 -1.22 -10.73
N LYS A 47 -0.39 0.01 -11.12
CA LYS A 47 0.81 0.71 -10.63
C LYS A 47 0.70 1.08 -9.16
N ALA A 48 -0.47 1.52 -8.70
CA ALA A 48 -0.72 1.78 -7.29
C ALA A 48 -0.58 0.50 -6.46
N GLU A 49 -1.19 -0.61 -6.91
CA GLU A 49 -1.08 -1.92 -6.26
C GLU A 49 0.37 -2.42 -6.22
N LEU A 50 1.09 -2.33 -7.35
CA LEU A 50 2.48 -2.75 -7.42
C LEU A 50 3.38 -1.94 -6.49
N GLN A 51 3.19 -0.61 -6.45
CA GLN A 51 3.95 0.25 -5.54
C GLN A 51 3.62 -0.06 -4.08
N CYS A 52 2.34 -0.21 -3.75
CA CYS A 52 1.89 -0.57 -2.40
C CYS A 52 2.51 -1.90 -1.94
N LYS A 53 2.53 -2.91 -2.82
CA LYS A 53 3.17 -4.20 -2.54
C LYS A 53 4.67 -4.04 -2.25
N ARG A 54 5.40 -3.34 -3.12
CA ARG A 54 6.85 -3.11 -2.95
C ARG A 54 7.18 -2.40 -1.64
N LEU A 55 6.42 -1.37 -1.28
CA LEU A 55 6.65 -0.62 -0.03
C LEU A 55 6.41 -1.48 1.21
N ASN A 56 5.39 -2.35 1.20
CA ASN A 56 5.18 -3.31 2.28
C ASN A 56 6.28 -4.37 2.33
N GLU A 57 6.73 -4.91 1.19
CA GLU A 57 7.85 -5.86 1.14
C GLU A 57 9.16 -5.23 1.65
N GLU A 58 9.44 -3.97 1.28
CA GLU A 58 10.59 -3.20 1.78
C GLU A 58 10.50 -2.97 3.30
N TYR A 59 9.31 -2.62 3.79
CA TYR A 59 9.07 -2.46 5.22
C TYR A 59 9.29 -3.78 5.98
N GLU A 60 8.71 -4.89 5.51
CA GLU A 60 8.89 -6.22 6.11
C GLU A 60 10.38 -6.62 6.12
N ARG A 61 11.11 -6.42 5.01
CA ARG A 61 12.56 -6.66 4.94
C ARG A 61 13.36 -5.79 5.92
N GLY A 62 12.97 -4.53 6.08
CA GLY A 62 13.58 -3.61 7.05
C GLY A 62 13.35 -4.05 8.50
N GLN A 63 12.20 -4.65 8.80
CA GLN A 63 11.90 -5.17 10.14
C GLN A 63 12.58 -6.51 10.45
N THR A 64 12.86 -7.34 9.43
CA THR A 64 13.46 -8.67 9.63
C THR A 64 14.96 -8.60 9.97
N ASN A 65 15.61 -7.44 9.77
CA ASN A 65 17.04 -7.23 10.03
C ASN A 65 17.32 -6.32 11.24
N GLY A 66 16.31 -6.07 12.08
CA GLY A 66 16.40 -5.26 13.30
C GLY A 66 16.58 -6.11 14.56
#